data_AF-A0A3G4W7X0-F1
#
_entry.id   AF-A0A3G4W7X0-F1
#
_cell.length_a   1.000
_cell.length_b   1.000
_cell.length_c   1.000
_cell.angle_alpha   90.00
_cell.angle_beta   90.00
_cell.angle_gamma   90.00
#
_symmetry.space_group_name_H-M   'P 1'
#
loop_
_entity.id
_entity.type
_entity.pdbx_description
1 polymer ?
#
loop_
_entity_poly.entity_id
_entity_poly.type
_entity_poly.pdbx_seq_one_letter_code
_entity_poly.pdbx_strand_id
1 'polypeptide(L)'
;MPRIRPGRVRTKNTNRREALRLSSMAPEDYNVRPGEVKSIACPDCRTWRRIMGEKVLKIREHRISDKVAEGERHVLCPGTDQVVVVDIDVRRWQVKQDCLLREAMPQDTRRAAQQFYKPLPAPAAPVSQMNAEITLESARQAYLAHRTRIVGRGRSAARPQGCTRCVGGQHCPDGAILARRFVFALQAEPARREAREQQERQEQRAARQQSRPAVRRAQWAKHGGEAVERANNRCTERTSGTVSEFRGADLPMLPQNIEAHDRRQAELGRQYARKTAATSAA
;
A
#
# COMPACT_ATOMS: atom_id res chain seq x y z
N MET A 1 19.11 30.67 16.47
CA MET A 1 17.77 31.14 16.07
C MET A 1 17.91 32.46 15.31
N PRO A 2 17.71 32.51 13.99
CA PRO A 2 17.76 33.77 13.26
C PRO A 2 16.67 34.72 13.82
N ARG A 3 17.10 35.87 14.33
CA ARG A 3 16.20 36.89 14.90
C ARG A 3 15.33 37.46 13.78
N ILE A 4 14.04 37.13 13.79
CA ILE A 4 13.04 37.76 12.93
C ILE A 4 12.96 39.23 13.35
N ARG A 5 13.54 40.13 12.54
CA ARG A 5 13.39 41.56 12.78
C ARG A 5 11.93 41.93 12.54
N PRO A 6 11.21 42.49 13.52
CA PRO A 6 9.87 43.00 13.25
C PRO A 6 9.97 44.06 12.17
N GLY A 7 9.20 43.87 11.10
CA GLY A 7 9.16 44.80 9.98
C GLY A 7 8.54 46.12 10.44
N ARG A 8 9.37 47.06 10.89
CA ARG A 8 8.92 48.41 11.22
C ARG A 8 8.35 49.05 9.97
N VAL A 9 7.14 49.60 10.07
CA VAL A 9 6.59 50.45 9.00
C VAL A 9 7.52 51.65 8.85
N ARG A 10 8.19 51.74 7.70
CA ARG A 10 9.22 52.76 7.44
C ARG A 10 8.63 54.18 7.42
N THR A 11 7.38 54.30 6.99
CA THR A 11 6.70 55.58 6.72
C THR A 11 5.34 55.65 7.42
N LYS A 12 5.07 56.78 8.08
CA LYS A 12 3.72 57.06 8.62
C LYS A 12 2.69 57.22 7.49
N ASN A 13 3.14 57.63 6.31
CA ASN A 13 2.30 57.88 5.14
C ASN A 13 1.50 56.64 4.72
N THR A 14 0.27 56.87 4.26
CA THR A 14 -0.60 55.86 3.65
C THR A 14 -1.07 56.40 2.30
N ASN A 15 -1.46 55.51 1.41
CA ASN A 15 -1.96 55.89 0.08
C ASN A 15 -3.33 56.60 0.11
N ARG A 16 -3.89 56.90 1.29
CA ARG A 16 -5.21 57.52 1.49
C ARG A 16 -6.42 56.77 0.90
N ARG A 17 -6.19 55.66 0.20
CA ARG A 17 -7.22 54.70 -0.23
C ARG A 17 -7.93 54.10 0.97
N GLU A 18 -9.15 53.61 0.73
CA GLU A 18 -9.89 52.86 1.72
C GLU A 18 -9.09 51.64 2.19
N ALA A 19 -9.22 51.32 3.47
CA ALA A 19 -8.54 50.21 4.08
C ALA A 19 -9.05 48.89 3.48
N LEU A 20 -8.11 48.07 3.03
CA LEU A 20 -8.39 46.78 2.41
C LEU A 20 -8.80 45.78 3.49
N ARG A 21 -10.06 45.34 3.42
CA ARG A 21 -10.62 44.34 4.34
C ARG A 21 -10.31 42.94 3.85
N LEU A 22 -9.75 42.09 4.69
CA LEU A 22 -9.45 40.71 4.31
C LEU A 22 -10.71 39.89 4.04
N SER A 23 -11.84 40.23 4.66
CA SER A 23 -13.13 39.59 4.40
C SER A 23 -13.61 39.76 2.95
N SER A 24 -13.23 40.84 2.27
CA SER A 24 -13.57 41.11 0.86
C SER A 24 -12.68 40.38 -0.15
N MET A 25 -11.59 39.75 0.30
CA MET A 25 -10.62 39.08 -0.57
C MET A 25 -10.80 37.57 -0.55
N ALA A 26 -10.34 36.91 -1.62
CA ALA A 26 -10.29 35.46 -1.64
C ALA A 26 -9.33 34.96 -0.54
N PRO A 27 -9.68 33.90 0.20
CA PRO A 27 -8.83 33.36 1.27
C PRO A 27 -7.43 32.95 0.81
N GLU A 28 -7.26 32.68 -0.49
CA GLU A 28 -6.01 32.29 -1.14
C GLU A 28 -5.09 33.47 -1.43
N ASP A 29 -5.61 34.70 -1.42
CA ASP A 29 -4.86 35.91 -1.77
C ASP A 29 -4.16 36.55 -0.56
N TYR A 30 -4.20 35.93 0.61
CA TYR A 30 -3.50 36.43 1.79
C TYR A 30 -3.07 35.29 2.72
N ASN A 31 -1.98 35.54 3.45
CA ASN A 31 -1.51 34.70 4.53
C ASN A 31 -1.42 35.54 5.80
N VAL A 32 -2.22 35.19 6.80
CA VAL A 32 -2.22 35.81 8.14
C VAL A 32 -1.99 34.79 9.26
N ARG A 33 -1.36 33.64 8.95
CA ARG A 33 -1.12 32.57 9.92
C ARG A 33 -0.24 33.07 11.09
N PRO A 34 -0.62 32.78 12.35
CA PRO A 34 0.20 33.13 13.51
C PRO A 34 1.59 32.47 13.42
N GLY A 35 2.65 33.24 13.66
CA GLY A 35 4.04 32.76 13.59
C GLY A 35 4.69 32.81 12.21
N GLU A 36 3.90 33.05 11.14
CA GLU A 36 4.42 33.23 9.78
C GLU A 36 4.50 34.70 9.37
N VAL A 37 5.21 34.97 8.27
CA VAL A 37 5.29 36.31 7.70
C VAL A 37 3.98 36.64 7.01
N LYS A 38 3.25 37.61 7.55
CA LYS A 38 1.99 38.08 6.95
C LYS A 38 2.22 38.57 5.52
N SER A 39 1.47 38.05 4.56
CA SER A 39 1.57 38.41 3.14
C SER A 39 0.20 38.53 2.50
N ILE A 40 0.13 39.27 1.39
CA ILE A 40 -1.09 39.56 0.65
C ILE A 40 -0.75 39.75 -0.82
N ALA A 41 -1.58 39.22 -1.72
CA ALA A 41 -1.55 39.54 -3.13
C ALA A 41 -2.14 40.95 -3.31
N CYS A 42 -1.35 41.86 -3.87
CA CYS A 42 -1.83 43.22 -4.12
C CYS A 42 -3.03 43.19 -5.10
N PRO A 43 -4.15 43.88 -4.83
CA PRO A 43 -5.31 43.87 -5.72
C PRO A 43 -5.03 44.49 -7.10
N ASP A 44 -4.12 45.46 -7.18
CA ASP A 44 -3.80 46.14 -8.45
C ASP A 44 -2.84 45.32 -9.34
N CYS A 45 -1.78 44.73 -8.77
CA CYS A 45 -0.73 44.04 -9.56
C CYS A 45 -0.65 42.51 -9.34
N ARG A 46 -1.53 41.95 -8.49
CA ARG A 46 -1.60 40.53 -8.11
C ARG A 46 -0.29 39.88 -7.65
N THR A 47 0.71 40.68 -7.31
CA THR A 47 1.99 40.18 -6.82
C THR A 47 1.90 39.97 -5.31
N TRP A 48 2.45 38.86 -4.83
CA TRP A 48 2.55 38.57 -3.40
C TRP A 48 3.53 39.52 -2.71
N ARG A 49 3.03 40.29 -1.74
CA ARG A 49 3.81 41.27 -0.98
C ARG A 49 3.64 41.03 0.51
N ARG A 50 4.64 41.45 1.27
CA ARG A 50 4.60 41.35 2.74
C ARG A 50 3.73 42.46 3.31
N ILE A 51 2.94 42.12 4.32
CA ILE A 51 2.23 43.08 5.16
C ILE A 51 3.20 43.51 6.27
N MET A 52 3.44 44.81 6.36
CA MET A 52 4.33 45.42 7.34
C MET A 52 3.53 46.02 8.48
N GLY A 53 4.13 46.08 9.67
CA GLY A 53 3.55 46.69 10.86
C GLY A 53 2.92 45.70 11.85
N GLU A 54 2.66 46.21 13.04
CA GLU A 54 2.10 45.45 14.16
C GLU A 54 0.68 45.91 14.48
N LYS A 55 0.49 47.22 14.73
CA LYS A 55 -0.82 47.85 14.98
C LYS A 55 -1.53 48.28 13.70
N VAL A 56 -0.79 48.90 12.78
CA VAL A 56 -1.30 49.34 11.48
C VAL A 56 -0.61 48.52 10.42
N LEU A 57 -1.36 47.62 9.80
CA LEU A 57 -0.88 46.73 8.77
C LEU A 57 -0.92 47.45 7.43
N LYS A 58 0.19 47.42 6.68
CA LYS A 58 0.28 48.05 5.35
C LYS A 58 0.95 47.13 4.34
N ILE A 59 0.50 47.19 3.09
CA ILE A 59 1.19 46.52 1.99
C ILE A 59 2.54 47.20 1.77
N ARG A 60 3.63 46.42 1.80
CA ARG A 60 4.97 46.94 1.52
C ARG A 60 5.03 47.61 0.16
N GLU A 61 5.76 48.72 0.08
CA GLU A 61 6.11 49.40 -1.17
C GLU A 61 6.64 48.42 -2.22
N HIS A 62 6.04 48.49 -3.40
CA HIS A 62 6.39 47.66 -4.53
C HIS A 62 6.05 48.32 -5.86
N ARG A 63 6.61 47.76 -6.93
CA ARG A 63 6.42 48.20 -8.31
C ARG A 63 5.42 47.29 -9.02
N ILE A 64 4.77 47.82 -10.05
CA ILE A 64 3.75 47.10 -10.85
C ILE A 64 4.38 45.90 -11.56
N SER A 65 5.57 46.09 -12.14
CA SER A 65 6.35 45.04 -12.77
C SER A 65 7.80 45.07 -12.29
N ASP A 66 8.36 43.88 -12.11
CA ASP A 66 9.78 43.70 -11.85
C ASP A 66 10.60 43.73 -13.16
N LYS A 67 9.94 43.61 -14.32
CA LYS A 67 10.52 43.73 -15.66
C LYS A 67 10.14 45.06 -16.28
N VAL A 68 11.14 45.88 -16.59
CA VAL A 68 11.02 47.17 -17.28
C VAL A 68 12.16 47.24 -18.31
N ALA A 69 11.92 47.88 -19.45
CA ALA A 69 12.93 48.02 -20.50
C ALA A 69 14.16 48.79 -19.98
N GLU A 70 15.34 48.48 -20.51
CA GLU A 70 16.60 49.08 -20.09
C GLU A 70 16.56 50.60 -20.28
N GLY A 71 16.62 51.36 -19.18
CA GLY A 71 16.55 52.83 -19.18
C GLY A 71 15.26 53.45 -18.62
N GLU A 72 14.19 52.66 -18.43
CA GLU A 72 12.93 53.16 -17.88
C GLU A 72 12.84 53.00 -16.35
N ARG A 73 12.19 53.97 -15.68
CA ARG A 73 11.96 53.91 -14.23
C ARG A 73 10.77 53.02 -13.92
N HIS A 74 10.94 52.08 -13.00
CA HIS A 74 9.82 51.29 -12.52
C HIS A 74 8.74 52.17 -11.87
N VAL A 75 7.51 52.01 -12.36
CA VAL A 75 6.34 52.69 -11.81
C VAL A 75 5.93 52.02 -10.49
N LEU A 76 5.71 52.84 -9.45
CA LEU A 76 5.19 52.36 -8.17
C LEU A 76 3.76 51.85 -8.31
N CYS A 77 3.45 50.75 -7.64
CA CYS A 77 2.11 50.19 -7.67
C CYS A 77 1.14 51.10 -6.91
N PRO A 78 -0.06 51.38 -7.46
CA PRO A 78 -1.11 52.12 -6.76
C PRO A 78 -1.60 51.46 -5.47
N GLY A 79 -1.30 50.19 -5.22
CA GLY A 79 -1.60 49.48 -3.98
C GLY A 79 -0.49 49.57 -2.92
N THR A 80 0.60 50.27 -3.21
CA THR A 80 1.68 50.55 -2.24
C THR A 80 1.14 51.29 -1.03
N ASP A 81 1.60 50.94 0.17
CA ASP A 81 1.23 51.60 1.44
C ASP A 81 -0.29 51.66 1.70
N GLN A 82 -1.07 50.77 1.08
CA GLN A 82 -2.48 50.59 1.39
C GLN A 82 -2.62 49.91 2.75
N VAL A 83 -3.52 50.44 3.59
CA VAL A 83 -3.80 49.90 4.92
C VAL A 83 -4.62 48.62 4.78
N VAL A 84 -4.27 47.59 5.54
CA VAL A 84 -4.97 46.31 5.59
C VAL A 84 -5.64 46.17 6.95
N VAL A 85 -6.92 45.83 6.97
CA VAL A 85 -7.68 45.55 8.20
C VAL A 85 -7.98 44.05 8.24
N VAL A 86 -7.54 43.39 9.31
CA VAL A 86 -7.85 41.98 9.58
C VAL A 86 -9.21 41.95 10.28
N ASP A 87 -10.27 41.89 9.50
CA ASP A 87 -11.68 41.81 9.95
C ASP A 87 -12.25 40.39 9.89
N ILE A 88 -11.36 39.40 9.90
CA ILE A 88 -11.69 37.98 9.87
C ILE A 88 -11.22 37.32 11.17
N ASP A 89 -11.93 36.26 11.57
CA ASP A 89 -11.42 35.36 12.59
C ASP A 89 -10.27 34.53 12.01
N VAL A 90 -9.04 34.88 12.42
CA VAL A 90 -7.79 34.23 11.96
C VAL A 90 -7.80 32.73 12.24
N ARG A 91 -8.38 32.28 13.37
CA ARG A 91 -8.44 30.85 13.71
C ARG A 91 -9.38 30.13 12.75
N ARG A 92 -10.58 30.69 12.52
CA ARG A 92 -11.56 30.12 11.58
C ARG A 92 -11.03 30.11 10.15
N TRP A 93 -10.33 31.17 9.72
CA TRP A 93 -9.67 31.21 8.42
C TRP A 93 -8.57 30.15 8.31
N GLN A 94 -7.75 29.96 9.36
CA GLN A 94 -6.69 28.96 9.37
C GLN A 94 -7.26 27.55 9.20
N VAL A 95 -8.32 27.21 9.93
CA VAL A 95 -9.02 25.92 9.76
C VAL A 95 -9.51 25.74 8.33
N LYS A 96 -10.12 26.78 7.75
CA LYS A 96 -10.59 26.74 6.36
C LYS A 96 -9.44 26.52 5.36
N GLN A 97 -8.31 27.20 5.55
CA GLN A 97 -7.11 27.00 4.73
C GLN A 97 -6.49 25.60 4.90
N ASP A 98 -6.41 25.09 6.13
CA ASP A 98 -5.91 23.73 6.40
C ASP A 98 -6.82 22.66 5.77
N CYS A 99 -8.15 22.88 5.77
CA CYS A 99 -9.10 22.04 5.03
C CYS A 99 -8.86 22.11 3.52
N LEU A 100 -8.75 23.33 2.95
CA LEU A 100 -8.47 23.51 1.53
C LEU A 100 -7.18 22.81 1.12
N LEU A 101 -6.09 22.89 1.90
CA LEU A 101 -4.84 22.18 1.59
C LEU A 101 -4.99 20.65 1.66
N ARG A 102 -5.82 20.13 2.57
CA ARG A 102 -6.08 18.69 2.70
C ARG A 102 -7.02 18.15 1.62
N GLU A 103 -7.98 18.95 1.18
CA GLU A 103 -9.01 18.60 0.21
C GLU A 103 -8.57 18.89 -1.24
N ALA A 104 -7.74 19.92 -1.45
CA ALA A 104 -7.14 20.25 -2.75
C ALA A 104 -6.08 19.24 -3.21
N MET A 105 -5.70 18.27 -2.35
CA MET A 105 -5.13 17.02 -2.83
C MET A 105 -6.28 16.07 -3.19
N PRO A 106 -6.57 15.86 -4.50
CA PRO A 106 -7.50 14.82 -4.93
C PRO A 106 -7.20 13.52 -4.19
N GLN A 107 -8.26 12.87 -3.70
CA GLN A 107 -8.14 11.57 -3.04
C GLN A 107 -7.37 10.57 -3.92
N ASP A 108 -7.48 10.70 -5.24
CA ASP A 108 -6.75 9.92 -6.26
C ASP A 108 -5.24 10.22 -6.32
N THR A 109 -4.81 11.43 -5.95
CA THR A 109 -3.39 11.80 -5.82
C THR A 109 -2.81 11.49 -4.45
N ARG A 110 -3.64 11.12 -3.46
CA ARG A 110 -3.15 10.44 -2.26
C ARG A 110 -2.74 9.05 -2.72
N ARG A 111 -1.53 8.92 -3.26
CA ARG A 111 -0.93 7.63 -3.56
C ARG A 111 -1.12 6.78 -2.31
N ALA A 112 -1.95 5.74 -2.41
CA ALA A 112 -1.93 4.69 -1.42
C ALA A 112 -0.45 4.35 -1.22
N ALA A 113 -0.02 4.17 0.03
CA ALA A 113 1.32 3.69 0.32
C ALA A 113 1.44 2.21 -0.12
N GLN A 114 1.16 1.92 -1.39
CA GLN A 114 1.65 0.73 -2.05
C GLN A 114 3.14 0.98 -2.20
N GLN A 115 3.88 0.43 -1.24
CA GLN A 115 5.30 0.21 -1.39
C GLN A 115 5.47 -0.67 -2.62
N PHE A 116 5.74 -0.04 -3.76
CA PHE A 116 6.30 -0.73 -4.91
C PHE A 116 7.71 -1.14 -4.50
N TYR A 117 7.83 -2.31 -3.87
CA TYR A 117 9.11 -2.93 -3.64
C TYR A 117 9.77 -3.09 -5.00
N LYS A 118 11.00 -2.59 -5.10
CA LYS A 118 11.86 -2.94 -6.23
C LYS A 118 11.83 -4.46 -6.32
N PRO A 119 11.46 -5.06 -7.47
CA PRO A 119 11.38 -6.51 -7.58
C PRO A 119 12.72 -7.05 -7.09
N LEU A 120 12.66 -7.81 -5.99
CA LEU A 120 13.83 -8.45 -5.43
C LEU A 120 14.44 -9.25 -6.60
N PRO A 121 15.73 -9.08 -6.91
CA PRO A 121 16.35 -9.90 -7.94
C PRO A 121 16.05 -11.35 -7.59
N ALA A 122 15.72 -12.16 -8.59
CA ALA A 122 15.45 -13.58 -8.37
C ALA A 122 16.58 -14.14 -7.49
N PRO A 123 16.25 -14.80 -6.36
CA PRO A 123 17.27 -15.31 -5.47
C PRO A 123 18.24 -16.14 -6.30
N ALA A 124 19.54 -15.87 -6.15
CA ALA A 124 20.56 -16.64 -6.86
C ALA A 124 20.26 -18.13 -6.62
N ALA A 125 20.32 -18.92 -7.70
CA ALA A 125 20.08 -20.36 -7.60
C ALA A 125 20.91 -20.90 -6.44
N PRO A 126 20.28 -21.57 -5.45
CA PRO A 126 21.00 -22.02 -4.27
C PRO A 126 22.15 -22.90 -4.73
N VAL A 127 23.33 -22.77 -4.10
CA VAL A 127 24.55 -23.49 -4.50
C VAL A 127 24.35 -25.01 -4.55
N SER A 128 23.34 -25.53 -3.83
CA SER A 128 22.86 -26.91 -3.92
C SER A 128 22.31 -27.32 -5.29
N GLN A 129 21.82 -26.38 -6.11
CA GLN A 129 21.32 -26.62 -7.47
C GLN A 129 22.38 -26.43 -8.57
N MET A 130 23.53 -25.80 -8.27
CA MET A 130 24.62 -25.65 -9.24
C MET A 130 25.37 -26.97 -9.48
N ASN A 131 25.31 -27.88 -8.52
CA ASN A 131 25.77 -29.25 -8.70
C ASN A 131 24.55 -30.08 -9.08
N ALA A 132 24.40 -30.39 -10.37
CA ALA A 132 23.47 -31.44 -10.79
C ALA A 132 23.69 -32.65 -9.87
N GLU A 133 22.64 -33.10 -9.17
CA GLU A 133 22.76 -34.17 -8.19
C GLU A 133 23.48 -35.35 -8.83
N ILE A 134 24.63 -35.72 -8.26
CA ILE A 134 25.39 -36.87 -8.74
C ILE A 134 24.57 -38.11 -8.40
N THR A 135 23.78 -38.58 -9.36
CA THR A 135 23.05 -39.84 -9.28
C THR A 135 24.02 -41.02 -9.35
N LEU A 136 23.59 -42.17 -8.83
CA LEU A 136 24.38 -43.40 -8.96
C LEU A 136 24.71 -43.71 -10.42
N GLU A 137 23.75 -43.52 -11.31
CA GLU A 137 23.90 -43.79 -12.74
C GLU A 137 24.92 -42.84 -13.39
N SER A 138 24.88 -41.54 -13.08
CA SER A 138 25.84 -40.59 -13.64
C SER A 138 27.26 -40.83 -13.09
N ALA A 139 27.39 -41.18 -11.81
CA ALA A 139 28.68 -41.57 -11.23
C ALA A 139 29.25 -42.85 -11.86
N ARG A 140 28.39 -43.85 -12.11
CA ARG A 140 28.76 -45.10 -12.79
C ARG A 140 29.22 -44.83 -14.22
N GLN A 141 28.45 -44.04 -14.97
CA GLN A 141 28.76 -43.69 -16.36
C GLN A 141 30.07 -42.90 -16.45
N ALA A 142 30.30 -41.92 -15.58
CA ALA A 142 31.54 -41.15 -15.54
C ALA A 142 32.76 -42.05 -15.25
N TYR A 143 32.65 -42.97 -14.28
CA TYR A 143 33.70 -43.93 -13.97
C TYR A 143 33.98 -44.91 -15.11
N LEU A 144 32.93 -45.47 -15.73
CA LEU A 144 33.07 -46.37 -16.86
C LEU A 144 33.63 -45.65 -18.09
N ALA A 145 33.16 -44.45 -18.42
CA ALA A 145 33.64 -43.65 -19.54
C ALA A 145 35.13 -43.32 -19.41
N HIS A 146 35.60 -43.02 -18.19
CA HIS A 146 37.02 -42.83 -17.93
C HIS A 146 37.83 -44.13 -18.17
N ARG A 147 37.28 -45.28 -17.79
CA ARG A 147 37.94 -46.58 -17.92
C ARG A 147 37.91 -47.14 -19.34
N THR A 148 36.85 -46.88 -20.10
CA THR A 148 36.63 -47.54 -21.40
C THR A 148 36.65 -46.63 -22.62
N ARG A 149 36.76 -45.29 -22.45
CA ARG A 149 36.65 -44.25 -23.50
C ARG A 149 36.31 -44.82 -24.88
N ILE A 150 35.03 -45.15 -25.08
CA ILE A 150 34.54 -45.58 -26.38
C ILE A 150 34.41 -44.31 -27.22
N VAL A 151 35.45 -43.97 -27.96
CA VAL A 151 35.37 -42.92 -28.98
C VAL A 151 34.83 -43.57 -30.25
N GLY A 152 33.55 -43.39 -30.53
CA GLY A 152 32.92 -43.87 -31.75
C GLY A 152 32.32 -42.74 -32.56
N ARG A 153 33.00 -42.34 -33.65
CA ARG A 153 32.39 -42.05 -34.97
C ARG A 153 33.43 -42.30 -36.07
N GLY A 154 33.56 -43.55 -36.52
CA GLY A 154 34.36 -43.93 -37.69
C GLY A 154 34.42 -45.45 -37.88
N ARG A 155 34.14 -45.95 -39.09
CA ARG A 155 33.89 -47.37 -39.42
C ARG A 155 35.14 -48.29 -39.39
N SER A 156 36.22 -47.90 -38.75
CA SER A 156 37.42 -48.74 -38.58
C SER A 156 37.56 -49.15 -37.12
N ALA A 157 37.36 -50.44 -36.85
CA ALA A 157 37.56 -51.17 -35.59
C ALA A 157 37.79 -50.30 -34.33
N ALA A 158 36.71 -49.98 -33.60
CA ALA A 158 36.76 -49.26 -32.34
C ALA A 158 37.59 -50.02 -31.30
N ARG A 159 38.87 -49.66 -31.15
CA ARG A 159 39.72 -50.15 -30.06
C ARG A 159 39.39 -49.33 -28.81
N PRO A 160 39.04 -49.94 -27.65
CA PRO A 160 38.82 -49.19 -26.42
C PRO A 160 40.12 -48.47 -26.02
N GLN A 161 40.18 -47.16 -26.17
CA GLN A 161 41.31 -46.35 -25.70
C GLN A 161 40.99 -45.83 -24.30
N GLY A 162 40.85 -46.75 -23.35
CA GLY A 162 40.76 -46.40 -21.94
C GLY A 162 41.97 -45.60 -21.46
N CYS A 163 41.84 -44.97 -20.28
CA CYS A 163 42.98 -44.33 -19.63
C CYS A 163 44.15 -45.32 -19.51
N THR A 164 45.26 -45.07 -20.23
CA THR A 164 46.44 -45.96 -20.29
C THR A 164 47.14 -46.11 -18.94
N ARG A 165 46.87 -45.19 -18.00
CA ARG A 165 47.38 -45.22 -16.63
C ARG A 165 46.54 -46.09 -15.69
N CYS A 166 45.36 -46.52 -16.12
CA CYS A 166 44.47 -47.38 -15.33
C CYS A 166 44.62 -48.84 -15.81
N VAL A 167 45.63 -49.56 -15.31
CA VAL A 167 45.94 -50.95 -15.71
C VAL A 167 45.86 -51.88 -14.50
N GLY A 168 45.33 -53.11 -14.69
CA GLY A 168 45.46 -54.19 -13.70
C GLY A 168 44.85 -53.92 -12.33
N GLY A 169 43.82 -53.07 -12.25
CA GLY A 169 43.18 -52.69 -10.97
C GLY A 169 43.78 -51.45 -10.30
N GLN A 170 44.87 -50.89 -10.83
CA GLN A 170 45.40 -49.60 -10.41
C GLN A 170 44.64 -48.47 -11.10
N HIS A 171 44.36 -47.40 -10.35
CA HIS A 171 43.68 -46.21 -10.86
C HIS A 171 44.66 -45.05 -10.95
N CYS A 172 44.58 -44.27 -12.04
CA CYS A 172 45.19 -42.94 -12.05
C CYS A 172 44.48 -42.02 -11.03
N PRO A 173 45.06 -40.87 -10.65
CA PRO A 173 44.45 -39.95 -9.67
C PRO A 173 42.99 -39.60 -9.98
N ASP A 174 42.68 -39.31 -11.25
CA ASP A 174 41.32 -39.00 -11.70
C ASP A 174 40.38 -40.20 -11.62
N GLY A 175 40.86 -41.38 -12.04
CA GLY A 175 40.12 -42.64 -11.92
C GLY A 175 39.82 -43.01 -10.48
N ALA A 176 40.75 -42.74 -9.55
CA ALA A 176 40.56 -42.97 -8.12
C ALA A 176 39.52 -42.00 -7.53
N ILE A 177 39.49 -40.75 -7.98
CA ILE A 177 38.45 -39.78 -7.60
C ILE A 177 37.08 -40.24 -8.10
N LEU A 178 36.97 -40.69 -9.36
CA LEU A 178 35.71 -41.19 -9.92
C LEU A 178 35.23 -42.49 -9.26
N ALA A 179 36.14 -43.42 -8.96
CA ALA A 179 35.83 -44.64 -8.24
C ALA A 179 35.28 -44.36 -6.83
N ARG A 180 35.93 -43.45 -6.08
CA ARG A 180 35.45 -43.00 -4.77
C ARG A 180 34.06 -42.37 -4.88
N ARG A 181 33.84 -41.48 -5.84
CA ARG A 181 32.52 -40.86 -6.08
C ARG A 181 31.44 -41.90 -6.37
N PHE A 182 31.74 -42.93 -7.16
CA PHE A 182 30.81 -44.01 -7.45
C PHE A 182 30.48 -44.84 -6.20
N VAL A 183 31.48 -45.20 -5.39
CA VAL A 183 31.28 -45.93 -4.13
C VAL A 183 30.45 -45.11 -3.14
N PHE A 184 30.73 -43.81 -3.00
CA PHE A 184 29.91 -42.93 -2.16
C PHE A 184 28.47 -42.84 -2.66
N ALA A 185 28.26 -42.74 -3.98
CA ALA A 185 26.91 -42.75 -4.55
C ALA A 185 26.18 -44.08 -4.26
N LEU A 186 26.86 -45.23 -4.39
CA LEU A 186 26.30 -46.55 -4.06
C LEU A 186 25.85 -46.63 -2.60
N GLN A 187 26.67 -46.15 -1.67
CA GLN A 187 26.34 -46.16 -0.24
C GLN A 187 25.19 -45.22 0.12
N ALA A 188 25.05 -44.10 -0.61
CA ALA A 188 23.99 -43.11 -0.37
C ALA A 188 22.65 -43.45 -1.02
N GLU A 189 22.59 -44.34 -2.01
CA GLU A 189 21.35 -44.66 -2.74
C GLU A 189 20.21 -45.22 -1.87
N PRO A 190 20.44 -46.12 -0.89
CA PRO A 190 19.36 -46.59 -0.02
C PRO A 190 18.66 -45.44 0.71
N ALA A 191 19.44 -44.54 1.33
CA ALA A 191 18.91 -43.37 2.03
C ALA A 191 18.18 -42.41 1.08
N ARG A 192 18.68 -42.24 -0.15
CA ARG A 192 18.01 -41.42 -1.18
C ARG A 192 16.69 -42.04 -1.64
N ARG A 193 16.60 -43.37 -1.77
CA ARG A 193 15.35 -44.07 -2.08
C ARG A 193 14.32 -43.86 -0.98
N GLU A 194 14.71 -44.07 0.27
CA GLU A 194 13.84 -43.84 1.43
C GLU A 194 13.35 -42.39 1.50
N ALA A 195 14.24 -41.41 1.25
CA ALA A 195 13.88 -40.00 1.22
C ALA A 195 12.84 -39.68 0.12
N ARG A 196 13.01 -40.24 -1.09
CA ARG A 196 12.03 -40.09 -2.18
C ARG A 196 10.68 -40.69 -1.83
N GLU A 197 10.67 -41.91 -1.26
CA GLU A 197 9.42 -42.55 -0.82
C GLU A 197 8.73 -41.80 0.32
N GLN A 198 9.49 -41.17 1.22
CA GLN A 198 8.93 -40.33 2.28
C GLN A 198 8.34 -39.05 1.70
N GLN A 199 9.04 -38.40 0.78
CA GLN A 199 8.56 -37.19 0.10
C GLN A 199 7.28 -37.48 -0.69
N GLU A 200 7.24 -38.56 -1.47
CA GLU A 200 6.04 -38.96 -2.21
C GLU A 200 4.85 -39.22 -1.26
N ARG A 201 5.08 -39.91 -0.13
CA ARG A 201 4.05 -40.10 0.90
C ARG A 201 3.57 -38.78 1.50
N GLN A 202 4.46 -37.81 1.71
CA GLN A 202 4.09 -36.48 2.22
C GLN A 202 3.27 -35.69 1.20
N GLU A 203 3.68 -35.70 -0.07
CA GLU A 203 2.97 -35.04 -1.17
C GLU A 203 1.56 -35.63 -1.35
N GLN A 204 1.44 -36.96 -1.31
CA GLN A 204 0.13 -37.63 -1.34
C GLN A 204 -0.75 -37.23 -0.15
N ARG A 205 -0.19 -37.12 1.07
CA ARG A 205 -0.94 -36.65 2.25
C ARG A 205 -1.37 -35.20 2.11
N ALA A 206 -0.49 -34.33 1.64
CA ALA A 206 -0.78 -32.93 1.40
C ALA A 206 -1.87 -32.75 0.35
N ALA A 207 -1.81 -33.48 -0.77
CA ALA A 207 -2.84 -33.47 -1.81
C ALA A 207 -4.21 -33.94 -1.28
N ARG A 208 -4.24 -34.99 -0.46
CA ARG A 208 -5.47 -35.44 0.23
C ARG A 208 -5.99 -34.38 1.20
N GLN A 209 -5.12 -33.69 1.93
CA GLN A 209 -5.53 -32.64 2.87
C GLN A 209 -6.07 -31.40 2.16
N GLN A 210 -5.47 -30.99 1.04
CA GLN A 210 -5.93 -29.87 0.22
C GLN A 210 -7.28 -30.17 -0.45
N SER A 211 -7.52 -31.41 -0.87
CA SER A 211 -8.79 -31.83 -1.47
C SER A 211 -9.90 -32.09 -0.45
N ARG A 212 -9.58 -32.37 0.83
CA ARG A 212 -10.57 -32.66 1.89
C ARG A 212 -11.70 -31.62 2.01
N PRO A 213 -11.45 -30.29 2.01
CA PRO A 213 -12.52 -29.30 2.10
C PRO A 213 -13.45 -29.29 0.88
N ALA A 214 -12.93 -29.55 -0.32
CA ALA A 214 -13.73 -29.61 -1.54
C ALA A 214 -14.56 -30.89 -1.58
N VAL A 215 -13.96 -32.04 -1.25
CA VAL A 215 -14.66 -33.32 -1.10
C VAL A 215 -15.74 -33.21 -0.02
N ARG A 216 -15.44 -32.60 1.13
CA ARG A 216 -16.42 -32.34 2.19
C ARG A 216 -17.54 -31.42 1.70
N ARG A 217 -17.24 -30.30 1.04
CA ARG A 217 -18.28 -29.44 0.46
C ARG A 217 -19.17 -30.18 -0.54
N ALA A 218 -18.60 -31.00 -1.41
CA ALA A 218 -19.37 -31.83 -2.35
C ALA A 218 -20.24 -32.88 -1.64
N GLN A 219 -19.75 -33.50 -0.56
CA GLN A 219 -20.54 -34.40 0.27
C GLN A 219 -21.70 -33.66 0.95
N TRP A 220 -21.46 -32.50 1.53
CA TRP A 220 -22.50 -31.68 2.17
C TRP A 220 -23.50 -31.13 1.15
N ALA A 221 -23.09 -30.79 -0.07
CA ALA A 221 -24.00 -30.37 -1.13
C ALA A 221 -24.97 -31.48 -1.57
N LYS A 222 -24.56 -32.76 -1.52
CA LYS A 222 -25.46 -33.90 -1.79
C LYS A 222 -26.54 -34.09 -0.72
N HIS A 223 -26.29 -33.63 0.51
CA HIS A 223 -27.18 -33.84 1.65
C HIS A 223 -27.79 -32.55 2.21
N GLY A 224 -27.37 -31.37 1.73
CA GLY A 224 -27.76 -30.07 2.27
C GLY A 224 -29.18 -29.63 1.89
N GLY A 225 -29.73 -28.72 2.68
CA GLY A 225 -31.09 -28.19 2.51
C GLY A 225 -32.15 -29.06 3.19
N GLU A 226 -33.24 -29.34 2.46
CA GLU A 226 -34.47 -29.94 2.98
C GLU A 226 -34.27 -31.34 3.59
N ALA A 227 -33.24 -32.09 3.18
CA ALA A 227 -32.92 -33.41 3.76
C ALA A 227 -32.32 -33.29 5.18
N VAL A 228 -31.42 -32.33 5.41
CA VAL A 228 -30.88 -32.01 6.74
C VAL A 228 -31.97 -31.41 7.62
N GLU A 229 -32.80 -30.51 7.07
CA GLU A 229 -33.94 -29.95 7.79
C GLU A 229 -34.94 -31.05 8.20
N ARG A 230 -35.30 -31.96 7.28
CA ARG A 230 -36.18 -33.11 7.58
C ARG A 230 -35.59 -34.08 8.61
N ALA A 231 -34.28 -34.25 8.64
CA ALA A 231 -33.61 -35.10 9.63
C ALA A 231 -33.60 -34.44 11.02
N ASN A 232 -33.24 -33.16 11.11
CA ASN A 232 -33.28 -32.40 12.38
C ASN A 232 -34.72 -32.25 12.91
N ASN A 233 -35.68 -32.00 12.03
CA ASN A 233 -37.09 -31.93 12.39
C ASN A 233 -37.65 -33.28 12.88
N ARG A 234 -37.00 -34.42 12.54
CA ARG A 234 -37.34 -35.74 13.09
C ARG A 234 -36.70 -36.01 14.45
N CYS A 235 -35.53 -35.45 14.72
CA CYS A 235 -34.82 -35.65 15.98
C CYS A 235 -35.39 -34.84 17.16
N THR A 236 -36.29 -33.90 16.90
CA THR A 236 -36.89 -33.04 17.92
C THR A 236 -38.40 -33.17 17.83
N GLU A 237 -39.04 -33.78 18.84
CA GLU A 237 -40.51 -33.76 18.96
C GLU A 237 -40.95 -32.29 19.06
N ARG A 238 -41.43 -31.73 17.96
CA ARG A 238 -41.95 -30.36 17.94
C ARG A 238 -43.36 -30.35 18.49
N THR A 239 -43.60 -29.43 19.42
CA THR A 239 -44.95 -29.07 19.84
C THR A 239 -45.69 -28.48 18.64
N SER A 240 -46.88 -28.99 18.36
CA SER A 240 -47.71 -28.58 17.23
C SER A 240 -47.98 -27.07 17.26
N GLY A 241 -47.67 -26.38 16.15
CA GLY A 241 -47.89 -24.94 15.99
C GLY A 241 -46.63 -24.06 15.97
N THR A 242 -45.44 -24.63 16.13
CA THR A 242 -44.18 -23.86 16.05
C THR A 242 -43.59 -23.83 14.63
N VAL A 243 -43.30 -22.62 14.13
CA VAL A 243 -42.63 -22.40 12.84
C VAL A 243 -41.12 -22.67 13.02
N SER A 244 -40.51 -23.30 12.01
CA SER A 244 -39.07 -23.61 11.97
C SER A 244 -38.22 -22.42 12.40
N GLU A 245 -37.34 -22.60 13.37
CA GLU A 245 -36.35 -21.61 13.87
C GLU A 245 -35.41 -21.05 12.78
N PHE A 246 -35.34 -21.69 11.61
CA PHE A 246 -34.63 -21.17 10.43
C PHE A 246 -35.46 -20.22 9.56
N ARG A 247 -36.79 -20.22 9.72
CA ARG A 247 -37.69 -19.14 9.27
C ARG A 247 -38.21 -18.49 10.53
N GLY A 248 -37.44 -17.55 11.08
CA GLY A 248 -37.91 -16.74 12.21
C GLY A 248 -39.32 -16.20 11.94
N ALA A 249 -40.08 -15.92 13.01
CA ALA A 249 -41.46 -15.43 12.88
C ALA A 249 -41.53 -14.32 11.82
N ASP A 250 -42.54 -14.37 10.94
CA ASP A 250 -42.80 -13.32 9.95
C ASP A 250 -43.09 -12.01 10.70
N LEU A 251 -42.03 -11.28 11.02
CA LEU A 251 -42.13 -9.98 11.64
C LEU A 251 -42.52 -8.99 10.55
N PRO A 252 -43.59 -8.21 10.73
CA PRO A 252 -43.98 -7.21 9.76
C PRO A 252 -42.83 -6.21 9.60
N MET A 253 -42.29 -6.13 8.39
CA MET A 253 -41.17 -5.26 8.01
C MET A 253 -41.55 -3.77 8.03
N LEU A 254 -42.83 -3.45 8.18
CA LEU A 254 -43.38 -2.10 8.18
C LEU A 254 -44.05 -1.79 9.54
N PRO A 255 -43.90 -0.57 10.07
CA PRO A 255 -44.60 -0.15 11.28
C PRO A 255 -46.12 -0.18 11.07
N GLN A 256 -46.86 -0.71 12.05
CA GLN A 256 -48.33 -0.76 12.00
C GLN A 256 -48.99 0.63 11.94
N ASN A 257 -48.33 1.67 12.45
CA ASN A 257 -48.79 3.06 12.38
C ASN A 257 -47.64 3.96 11.93
N ILE A 258 -47.63 4.26 10.63
CA ILE A 258 -46.58 5.04 9.97
C ILE A 258 -46.52 6.46 10.56
N GLU A 259 -47.65 7.11 10.80
CA GLU A 259 -47.69 8.48 11.33
C GLU A 259 -47.17 8.58 12.77
N ALA A 260 -47.47 7.58 13.62
CA ALA A 260 -46.94 7.50 14.96
C ALA A 260 -45.43 7.23 14.95
N HIS A 261 -44.97 6.37 14.04
CA HIS A 261 -43.56 6.10 13.82
C HIS A 261 -42.81 7.37 13.39
N ASP A 262 -43.34 8.10 12.41
CA ASP A 262 -42.68 9.29 11.86
C ASP A 262 -42.63 10.46 12.85
N ARG A 263 -43.70 10.67 13.62
CA ARG A 263 -43.68 11.63 14.74
C ARG A 263 -42.60 11.30 15.76
N ARG A 264 -42.45 10.02 16.12
CA ARG A 264 -41.44 9.55 17.06
C ARG A 264 -40.02 9.72 16.51
N GLN A 265 -39.80 9.43 15.23
CA GLN A 265 -38.51 9.66 14.57
C GLN A 265 -38.15 11.15 14.54
N ALA A 266 -39.11 12.03 14.22
CA ALA A 266 -38.91 13.47 14.23
C ALA A 266 -38.61 14.03 15.64
N GLU A 267 -39.24 13.48 16.67
CA GLU A 267 -38.98 13.83 18.06
C GLU A 267 -37.58 13.38 18.52
N LEU A 268 -37.19 12.14 18.20
CA LEU A 268 -35.85 11.63 18.45
C LEU A 268 -34.78 12.48 17.75
N GLY A 269 -35.01 12.86 16.48
CA GLY A 269 -34.12 13.76 15.73
C GLY A 269 -33.91 15.10 16.45
N ARG A 270 -34.98 15.69 17.01
CA ARG A 270 -34.90 16.92 17.81
C ARG A 270 -34.13 16.74 19.12
N GLN A 271 -34.31 15.60 19.79
CA GLN A 271 -33.56 15.28 21.02
C GLN A 271 -32.07 15.11 20.75
N TYR A 272 -31.70 14.40 19.67
CA TYR A 272 -30.31 14.23 19.29
C TYR A 272 -29.66 15.56 18.92
N ALA A 273 -30.32 16.41 18.12
CA ALA A 273 -29.79 17.73 17.75
C ALA A 273 -29.52 18.61 18.98
N ARG A 274 -30.42 18.61 19.97
CA ARG A 274 -30.23 19.33 21.24
C ARG A 274 -29.05 18.78 22.03
N LYS A 275 -28.90 17.46 22.10
CA LYS A 275 -27.80 16.81 22.81
C LYS A 275 -26.45 17.13 22.15
N THR A 276 -26.37 17.10 20.82
CA THR A 276 -25.15 17.46 20.08
C THR A 276 -24.77 18.93 20.29
N ALA A 277 -25.74 19.85 20.28
CA ALA A 277 -25.50 21.28 20.54
C ALA A 277 -24.99 21.55 21.96
N ALA A 278 -25.52 20.83 22.95
CA ALA A 278 -25.04 20.92 24.35
C ALA A 278 -23.61 20.40 24.51
N THR A 279 -23.26 19.30 23.83
CA THR A 279 -21.89 18.76 23.86
C THR A 279 -20.89 19.64 23.10
N SER A 280 -21.31 20.42 22.11
CA SER A 280 -20.43 21.33 21.36
C SER A 280 -20.18 22.68 22.04
N ALA A 281 -20.96 23.02 23.09
CA ALA A 281 -20.86 24.28 23.83
C ALA A 281 -20.06 24.16 25.13
N ALA A 282 -19.61 22.95 25.50
CA ALA A 282 -18.71 22.64 26.61
C ALA A 282 -17.29 22.41 26.08
#